data_AF-A0A1Y3U4S7-F1
#
_entry.id   AF-A0A1Y3U4S7-F1
#
_cell.length_a   1.000
_cell.length_b   1.000
_cell.length_c   1.000
_cell.angle_alpha   90.00
_cell.angle_beta   90.00
_cell.angle_gamma   90.00
#
_symmetry.space_group_name_H-M   'P 1'
#
loop_
_entity.id
_entity.type
_entity.pdbx_description
1 polymer ?
#
loop_
_entity_poly.entity_id
_entity_poly.type
_entity_poly.pdbx_seq_one_letter_code
_entity_poly.pdbx_strand_id
1 'polypeptide(L)'
;MLEFDLDKGRKTVRVTIGGEPYEARLGNLTFALDAKLLGEKMRAISEDGLSAEEVVARAEDFACLARSMAAAMFGEEGAERLLGGTHRLDIPRIAEVIGIMADITDSDESMAAAREAVVGLS
;
A
#
# COMPACT_ATOMS: atom_id res chain seq x y z
N MET A 1 -18.66 -12.56 -27.01
CA MET A 1 -18.22 -12.33 -25.61
C MET A 1 -17.05 -11.36 -25.71
N LEU A 2 -17.13 -10.20 -25.08
CA LEU A 2 -16.02 -9.23 -25.06
C LEU A 2 -15.19 -9.51 -23.81
N GLU A 3 -13.90 -9.74 -23.98
CA GLU A 3 -12.93 -9.90 -22.90
C GLU A 3 -12.10 -8.62 -22.79
N PHE A 4 -12.03 -8.06 -21.58
CA PHE A 4 -11.25 -6.87 -21.27
C PHE A 4 -10.17 -7.26 -20.27
N ASP A 5 -8.92 -6.97 -20.61
CA ASP A 5 -7.75 -7.21 -19.76
C ASP A 5 -7.24 -5.86 -19.25
N LEU A 6 -7.55 -5.56 -17.99
CA LEU A 6 -7.20 -4.30 -17.34
C LEU A 6 -5.72 -4.25 -16.90
N ASP A 7 -4.98 -5.36 -16.96
CA ASP A 7 -3.58 -5.42 -16.53
C ASP A 7 -2.60 -5.25 -17.70
N LYS A 8 -3.05 -5.38 -18.96
CA LYS A 8 -2.22 -5.28 -20.18
C LYS A 8 -1.47 -3.96 -20.39
N GLY A 9 -1.76 -2.92 -19.61
CA GLY A 9 -1.11 -1.60 -19.68
C GLY A 9 -0.47 -1.13 -18.37
N ARG A 10 -0.47 -1.96 -17.31
CA ARG A 10 0.08 -1.55 -16.02
C ARG A 10 1.60 -1.54 -16.06
N LYS A 11 2.20 -0.36 -15.93
CA LYS A 11 3.64 -0.22 -15.74
C LYS A 11 4.03 -0.72 -14.35
N THR A 12 5.11 -1.48 -14.29
CA THR A 12 5.71 -1.95 -13.03
C THR A 12 7.18 -1.59 -12.98
N VAL A 13 7.72 -1.49 -11.76
CA VAL A 13 9.16 -1.37 -11.49
C VAL A 13 9.56 -2.44 -10.49
N ARG A 14 10.76 -2.99 -10.65
CA ARG A 14 11.33 -3.90 -9.64
C ARG A 14 11.96 -3.09 -8.52
N VAL A 15 11.59 -3.42 -7.30
CA VAL A 15 12.17 -2.86 -6.08
C VAL A 15 12.67 -3.99 -5.18
N THR A 16 13.65 -3.69 -4.33
CA THR A 16 14.16 -4.63 -3.34
C THR A 16 13.84 -4.11 -1.95
N ILE A 17 13.08 -4.89 -1.17
CA ILE A 17 12.66 -4.56 0.19
C ILE A 17 13.17 -5.65 1.11
N GLY A 18 14.01 -5.29 2.08
CA GLY A 18 14.61 -6.27 3.00
C GLY A 18 15.44 -7.36 2.32
N GLY A 19 16.03 -7.06 1.15
CA GLY A 19 16.81 -8.03 0.36
C GLY A 19 15.98 -8.92 -0.58
N GLU A 20 14.65 -8.80 -0.56
CA GLU A 20 13.76 -9.56 -1.43
C GLU A 20 13.22 -8.71 -2.59
N PRO A 21 13.09 -9.28 -3.81
CA PRO A 21 12.54 -8.56 -4.95
C PRO A 21 11.01 -8.51 -4.91
N TYR A 22 10.46 -7.37 -5.30
CA TYR A 22 9.03 -7.10 -5.49
C TYR A 22 8.80 -6.35 -6.80
N GLU A 23 7.62 -6.51 -7.39
CA GLU A 23 7.17 -5.71 -8.53
C GLU A 23 6.12 -4.70 -8.04
N ALA A 24 6.49 -3.42 -8.07
CA ALA A 24 5.62 -2.32 -7.70
C ALA A 24 4.87 -1.80 -8.93
N ARG A 25 3.56 -1.70 -8.83
CA ARG A 25 2.69 -1.09 -9.84
C ARG A 25 2.79 0.43 -9.74
N LEU A 26 3.12 1.05 -10.87
CA LEU A 26 3.30 2.49 -11.00
C LEU A 26 2.00 3.20 -11.37
N GLY A 27 1.90 4.48 -11.00
CA GLY A 27 0.76 5.33 -11.34
C GLY A 27 -0.54 4.99 -10.62
N ASN A 28 -0.49 4.10 -9.62
CA ASN A 28 -1.64 3.78 -8.79
C ASN A 28 -1.76 4.81 -7.64
N LEU A 29 -2.80 5.64 -7.68
CA LEU A 29 -3.06 6.67 -6.68
C LEU A 29 -3.83 6.18 -5.44
N THR A 30 -4.22 4.90 -5.36
CA THR A 30 -4.91 4.35 -4.18
C THR A 30 -4.13 4.62 -2.90
N PHE A 31 -2.80 4.47 -2.93
CA PHE A 31 -1.95 4.81 -1.79
C PHE A 31 -2.14 6.26 -1.33
N ALA A 32 -2.10 7.23 -2.25
CA ALA A 32 -2.21 8.65 -1.93
C ALA A 32 -3.60 9.01 -1.36
N LEU A 33 -4.65 8.33 -1.81
CA LEU A 33 -6.01 8.52 -1.30
C LEU A 33 -6.16 7.97 0.13
N ASP A 34 -5.61 6.78 0.38
CA ASP A 34 -5.78 6.08 1.65
C ASP A 34 -4.79 6.53 2.74
N ALA A 35 -3.69 7.19 2.37
CA ALA A 35 -2.67 7.66 3.30
C ALA A 35 -3.22 8.56 4.42
N LYS A 36 -4.21 9.42 4.11
CA LYS A 36 -4.87 10.25 5.13
C LYS A 36 -5.60 9.38 6.16
N LEU A 37 -6.42 8.45 5.70
CA LEU A 37 -7.19 7.54 6.56
C LEU A 37 -6.26 6.66 7.41
N LEU A 38 -5.15 6.23 6.83
CA LEU A 38 -4.14 5.46 7.54
C LEU A 38 -3.51 6.24 8.70
N GLY A 39 -3.19 7.52 8.49
CA GLY A 39 -2.72 8.41 9.55
C GLY A 39 -3.75 8.64 10.66
N GLU A 40 -5.03 8.76 10.30
CA GLU A 40 -6.13 8.84 11.27
C GLU A 40 -6.25 7.56 12.11
N LYS A 41 -6.20 6.39 11.48
CA LYS A 41 -6.21 5.08 12.18
C LYS A 41 -5.00 4.90 13.10
N MET A 42 -3.81 5.32 12.67
CA MET A 42 -2.61 5.25 13.52
C MET A 42 -2.75 6.11 14.78
N ARG A 43 -3.27 7.34 14.64
CA ARG A 43 -3.54 8.21 15.79
C ARG A 43 -4.57 7.61 16.74
N ALA A 44 -5.60 6.96 16.21
CA ALA A 44 -6.62 6.31 17.02
C ALA A 44 -6.04 5.20 17.91
N ILE A 45 -4.96 4.51 17.52
CA ILE A 45 -4.31 3.50 18.37
C ILE A 45 -3.70 4.14 19.63
N SER A 46 -3.23 5.40 19.52
CA SER A 46 -2.55 6.13 20.60
C SER A 46 -3.48 6.96 21.49
N GLU A 47 -4.81 6.84 21.35
CA GLU A 47 -5.74 7.59 22.18
C GLU A 47 -5.66 7.15 23.66
N ASP A 48 -5.72 8.13 24.56
CA ASP A 48 -5.75 7.86 25.99
C ASP A 48 -7.09 7.25 26.43
N GLY A 49 -7.04 6.37 27.44
CA GLY A 49 -8.25 5.79 28.05
C GLY A 49 -8.83 4.58 27.34
N LEU A 50 -8.14 4.05 26.32
CA LEU A 50 -8.52 2.81 25.66
C LEU A 50 -8.26 1.59 26.53
N SER A 51 -9.20 0.64 26.49
CA SER A 51 -8.97 -0.73 26.95
C SER A 51 -7.98 -1.46 26.03
N ALA A 52 -7.36 -2.53 26.55
CA ALA A 52 -6.46 -3.37 25.76
C ALA A 52 -7.16 -3.97 24.52
N GLU A 53 -8.44 -4.34 24.63
CA GLU A 53 -9.23 -4.87 23.51
C GLU A 53 -9.45 -3.82 22.43
N GLU A 54 -9.74 -2.56 22.81
CA GLU A 54 -9.88 -1.46 21.85
C GLU A 54 -8.58 -1.13 21.13
N VAL A 55 -7.44 -1.16 21.83
CA VAL A 55 -6.12 -0.97 21.22
C VAL A 55 -5.86 -2.04 20.17
N VAL A 56 -6.14 -3.31 20.49
CA VAL A 56 -5.94 -4.43 19.55
C VAL A 56 -6.85 -4.29 18.34
N ALA A 57 -8.15 -4.04 18.54
CA ALA A 57 -9.10 -3.88 17.43
C ALA A 57 -8.70 -2.73 16.49
N ARG A 58 -8.25 -1.59 17.03
CA ARG A 58 -7.77 -0.46 16.23
C ARG A 58 -6.48 -0.76 15.49
N ALA A 59 -5.58 -1.53 16.10
CA ALA A 59 -4.35 -1.97 15.46
C ALA A 59 -4.61 -2.95 14.31
N GLU A 60 -5.57 -3.85 14.45
CA GLU A 60 -6.01 -4.76 13.39
C GLU A 60 -6.62 -3.99 12.20
N ASP A 61 -7.47 -3.01 12.50
CA ASP A 61 -8.05 -2.10 11.52
C ASP A 61 -6.99 -1.32 10.72
N PHE A 62 -5.98 -0.78 11.43
CA PHE A 62 -4.85 -0.08 10.83
C PHE A 62 -4.03 -1.02 9.93
N ALA A 63 -3.67 -2.20 10.43
CA ALA A 63 -2.88 -3.17 9.68
C ALA A 63 -3.63 -3.71 8.45
N CYS A 64 -4.94 -3.91 8.56
CA CYS A 64 -5.79 -4.31 7.44
C CYS A 64 -5.74 -3.27 6.31
N LEU A 65 -5.88 -1.98 6.65
CA LEU A 65 -5.77 -0.90 5.68
C LEU A 65 -4.36 -0.85 5.06
N ALA A 66 -3.31 -0.90 5.87
CA ALA A 66 -1.93 -0.89 5.39
C ALA A 66 -1.65 -2.05 4.41
N ARG A 67 -2.14 -3.25 4.72
CA ARG A 67 -2.03 -4.41 3.84
C ARG A 67 -2.81 -4.22 2.54
N SER A 68 -4.01 -3.65 2.58
CA SER A 68 -4.79 -3.34 1.38
C SER A 68 -4.05 -2.36 0.46
N MET A 69 -3.43 -1.33 1.04
CA MET A 69 -2.59 -0.38 0.31
C MET A 69 -1.36 -1.08 -0.31
N ALA A 70 -0.70 -1.95 0.44
CA ALA A 70 0.41 -2.75 -0.07
C ALA A 70 -0.04 -3.69 -1.21
N ALA A 71 -1.24 -4.26 -1.15
CA ALA A 71 -1.77 -5.13 -2.20
C ALA A 71 -2.08 -4.34 -3.48
N ALA A 72 -2.54 -3.09 -3.35
CA ALA A 72 -2.76 -2.21 -4.48
C ALA A 72 -1.45 -1.91 -5.25
N MET A 73 -0.33 -1.82 -4.54
CA MET A 73 0.99 -1.53 -5.14
C MET A 73 1.77 -2.80 -5.54
N PHE A 74 1.88 -3.79 -4.68
CA PHE A 74 2.74 -4.97 -4.85
C PHE A 74 1.98 -6.27 -5.17
N GLY A 75 0.64 -6.20 -5.28
CA GLY A 75 -0.22 -7.37 -5.41
C GLY A 75 -0.44 -8.10 -4.08
N GLU A 76 -1.43 -9.00 -4.05
CA GLU A 76 -1.85 -9.73 -2.84
C GLU A 76 -0.71 -10.55 -2.22
N GLU A 77 0.07 -11.24 -3.05
CA GLU A 77 1.20 -12.04 -2.59
C GLU A 77 2.32 -11.16 -2.01
N GLY A 78 2.62 -10.03 -2.65
CA GLY A 78 3.58 -9.06 -2.14
C GLY A 78 3.13 -8.49 -0.80
N ALA A 79 1.85 -8.16 -0.66
CA ALA A 79 1.28 -7.67 0.58
C ALA A 79 1.30 -8.70 1.71
N GLU A 80 1.01 -9.98 1.43
CA GLU A 80 1.11 -11.06 2.43
C GLU A 80 2.56 -11.25 2.89
N ARG A 81 3.54 -11.20 1.99
CA ARG A 81 4.97 -11.31 2.35
C ARG A 81 5.48 -10.10 3.13
N LEU A 82 5.02 -8.90 2.77
CA LEU A 82 5.44 -7.67 3.44
C LEU A 82 4.77 -7.52 4.81
N LEU A 83 3.45 -7.66 4.88
CA LEU A 83 2.63 -7.24 6.02
C LEU A 83 1.67 -8.34 6.52
N GLY A 84 1.73 -9.55 5.99
CA GLY A 84 0.91 -10.69 6.41
C GLY A 84 1.57 -11.56 7.47
N GLY A 85 0.98 -12.74 7.71
CA GLY A 85 1.49 -13.75 8.64
C GLY A 85 2.00 -13.21 9.99
N THR A 86 3.28 -13.45 10.26
CA THR A 86 3.97 -13.01 11.49
C THR A 86 4.15 -11.50 11.59
N HIS A 87 4.00 -10.76 10.50
CA HIS A 87 4.15 -9.30 10.43
C HIS A 87 2.82 -8.55 10.49
N ARG A 88 1.69 -9.25 10.66
CA ARG A 88 0.34 -8.66 10.58
C ARG A 88 0.06 -7.49 11.52
N LEU A 89 0.82 -7.33 12.60
CA LEU A 89 0.70 -6.23 13.56
C LEU A 89 2.08 -5.65 13.91
N ASP A 90 3.06 -5.85 13.04
CA ASP A 90 4.41 -5.31 13.17
C ASP A 90 4.41 -3.83 12.75
N ILE A 91 3.99 -2.95 13.66
CA ILE A 91 3.79 -1.52 13.40
C ILE A 91 5.05 -0.83 12.83
N PRO A 92 6.28 -1.06 13.36
CA PRO A 92 7.49 -0.51 12.76
C PRO A 92 7.67 -0.93 11.31
N ARG A 93 7.48 -2.21 10.99
CA ARG A 93 7.58 -2.71 9.62
C ARG A 93 6.50 -2.13 8.71
N ILE A 94 5.27 -1.98 9.21
CA ILE A 94 4.18 -1.32 8.49
C ILE A 94 4.59 0.12 8.13
N ALA A 95 5.17 0.88 9.07
CA ALA A 95 5.63 2.25 8.82
C ALA A 95 6.74 2.31 7.76
N GLU A 96 7.71 1.38 7.79
CA GLU A 96 8.77 1.29 6.77
C GLU A 96 8.19 1.02 5.38
N VAL A 97 7.27 0.06 5.26
CA VAL A 97 6.61 -0.27 3.99
C VAL A 97 5.79 0.91 3.47
N ILE A 98 5.09 1.64 4.34
CA ILE A 98 4.37 2.88 3.97
C ILE A 98 5.33 3.93 3.42
N GLY A 99 6.50 4.11 4.03
CA GLY A 99 7.53 5.03 3.54
C GLY A 99 7.98 4.66 2.12
N ILE A 100 8.27 3.37 1.88
CA ILE A 100 8.63 2.87 0.55
C ILE A 100 7.52 3.11 -0.47
N MET A 101 6.25 2.87 -0.10
CA MET A 101 5.12 3.14 -1.00
C MET A 101 4.98 4.63 -1.32
N ALA A 102 5.26 5.51 -0.36
CA ALA A 102 5.28 6.96 -0.59
C ALA A 102 6.37 7.34 -1.60
N ASP A 103 7.59 6.84 -1.41
CA ASP A 103 8.73 7.10 -2.31
C ASP A 103 8.45 6.61 -3.74
N ILE A 104 7.86 5.42 -3.89
CA ILE A 104 7.47 4.90 -5.20
C ILE A 104 6.39 5.78 -5.84
N THR A 105 5.39 6.20 -5.05
CA THR A 105 4.29 7.02 -5.55
C THR A 105 4.76 8.38 -6.05
N ASP A 106 5.72 9.00 -5.36
CA ASP A 106 6.31 10.31 -5.68
C ASP A 106 7.39 10.26 -6.78
N SER A 107 7.81 9.07 -7.19
CA SER A 107 8.82 8.90 -8.26
C SER A 107 8.36 9.47 -9.61
N ASP A 108 9.32 10.01 -10.37
CA ASP A 108 9.09 10.51 -11.73
C ASP A 108 8.48 9.44 -12.63
N GLU A 109 8.90 8.18 -12.48
CA GLU A 109 8.36 7.05 -13.22
C GLU A 109 6.88 6.78 -12.90
N SER A 110 6.50 6.86 -11.62
CA SER A 110 5.10 6.71 -11.20
C SER A 110 4.24 7.85 -11.74
N MET A 111 4.73 9.08 -11.65
CA MET A 111 4.02 10.26 -12.15
C MET A 111 3.88 10.24 -13.68
N ALA A 112 4.90 9.77 -14.40
CA ALA A 112 4.83 9.56 -15.85
C ALA A 112 3.81 8.46 -16.20
N ALA A 113 3.81 7.34 -15.49
CA ALA A 113 2.84 6.26 -15.68
C ALA A 113 1.39 6.73 -15.46
N ALA A 114 1.13 7.51 -14.41
CA ALA A 114 -0.18 8.08 -14.14
C ALA A 114 -0.64 9.03 -15.27
N ARG A 115 0.25 9.89 -15.77
CA ARG A 115 -0.06 10.82 -16.87
C ARG A 115 -0.41 10.09 -18.15
N GLU A 116 0.37 9.07 -18.53
CA GLU A 116 0.09 8.28 -19.74
C GLU A 116 -1.25 7.56 -19.66
N ALA A 117 -1.62 7.02 -18.49
CA ALA A 117 -2.91 6.38 -18.28
C ALA A 117 -4.09 7.35 -18.48
N VAL A 118 -3.92 8.63 -18.13
CA VAL A 118 -4.95 9.66 -18.33
C VAL A 118 -5.00 10.14 -19.78
N VAL A 119 -3.85 10.31 -20.45
CA VAL A 119 -3.79 10.76 -21.85
C VAL A 119 -4.31 9.69 -22.82
N GLY A 120 -4.20 8.39 -22.48
CA GLY A 120 -4.80 7.31 -23.27
C GLY A 120 -6.34 7.28 -23.29
N LEU A 121 -7.01 8.13 -22.48
CA LEU A 121 -8.47 8.25 -22.41
C LEU A 121 -9.04 9.40 -23.26
N SER A 122 -8.19 10.27 -23.81
CA SER A 122 -8.55 11.41 -24.67
C SER A 122 -8.37 11.10 -26.15
#